data_AF-A0A920JE40-F1
#
_entry.id   AF-A0A920JE40-F1
#
_cell.length_a   1.000
_cell.length_b   1.000
_cell.length_c   1.000
_cell.angle_alpha   90.00
_cell.angle_beta   90.00
_cell.angle_gamma   90.00
#
_symmetry.space_group_name_H-M   'P 1'
#
loop_
_entity.id
_entity.type
_entity.pdbx_description
1 polymer ?
#
loop_
_entity_poly.entity_id
_entity_poly.type
_entity_poly.pdbx_seq_one_letter_code
_entity_poly.pdbx_strand_id
1 'polypeptide(L)' 'MRDGKYNLDDVTGSTFTISNNGSFNSFLTSPIINQPNVAILSTESVKKRPVVLEMDDGSDSIAIRHLEY' A
#
# COMPACT_ATOMS: atom_id res chain seq x y z
N MET A 1 -11.50 -6.43 16.78
CA MET A 1 -11.96 -5.11 16.28
C MET A 1 -13.39 -5.14 15.74
N ARG A 2 -13.74 -5.91 14.70
CA ARG A 2 -15.13 -5.93 14.18
C ARG A 2 -16.15 -6.53 15.16
N ASP A 3 -15.75 -7.55 15.91
CA ASP A 3 -16.65 -8.22 16.87
C ASP A 3 -16.58 -7.62 18.28
N GLY A 4 -15.98 -6.43 18.45
CA GLY A 4 -15.94 -5.72 19.75
C GLY A 4 -14.98 -6.30 20.81
N LYS A 5 -14.37 -7.46 20.56
CA LYS A 5 -13.46 -8.12 21.52
C LYS A 5 -12.01 -7.67 21.33
N TYR A 6 -11.64 -6.57 21.98
CA TYR A 6 -10.27 -6.04 22.03
C TYR A 6 -10.15 -5.08 23.21
N ASN A 7 -8.97 -5.00 23.80
CA ASN A 7 -8.64 -4.06 24.85
C ASN A 7 -7.85 -2.87 24.26
N LEU A 8 -7.68 -1.81 25.04
CA LEU A 8 -6.91 -0.64 24.63
C LEU A 8 -5.43 -0.98 24.35
N ASP A 9 -4.88 -1.91 25.12
CA ASP A 9 -3.49 -2.35 24.98
C ASP A 9 -3.23 -3.06 23.63
N ASP A 10 -4.27 -3.59 22.98
CA ASP A 10 -4.15 -4.26 21.68
C ASP A 10 -3.95 -3.29 20.50
N VAL A 11 -4.21 -1.99 20.71
CA VAL A 11 -4.18 -0.95 19.65
C VAL A 11 -3.31 0.26 19.98
N THR A 12 -2.58 0.22 21.09
CA THR A 12 -1.69 1.29 21.54
C THR A 12 -0.21 0.86 21.49
N GLY A 13 0.71 1.82 21.61
CA GLY A 13 2.15 1.53 21.69
C GLY A 13 2.87 1.29 20.34
N SER A 14 2.18 1.44 19.22
CA SER A 14 2.80 1.30 17.88
C SER A 14 3.85 2.39 17.60
N THR A 15 4.87 2.06 16.79
CA THR A 15 5.89 3.03 16.33
C THR A 15 5.61 3.57 14.92
N PHE A 16 4.94 2.77 14.09
CA PHE A 16 4.52 3.13 12.73
C PHE A 16 3.13 2.54 12.45
N THR A 17 2.42 3.15 11.50
CA THR A 17 1.08 2.71 11.08
C THR A 17 1.08 2.26 9.63
N ILE A 18 0.18 1.34 9.27
CA ILE A 18 -0.11 0.98 7.87
C ILE A 18 -1.58 1.29 7.60
N SER A 19 -1.88 1.96 6.49
CA SER A 19 -3.23 2.21 5.98
C SER A 19 -3.40 1.53 4.64
N ASN A 20 -4.44 0.70 4.48
CA ASN A 20 -4.74 0.05 3.21
C ASN A 20 -5.96 0.71 2.54
N ASN A 21 -5.68 1.60 1.60
CA ASN A 21 -6.68 2.30 0.80
C ASN A 21 -6.96 1.58 -0.53
N GLY A 22 -6.21 0.54 -0.88
CA GLY A 22 -6.36 -0.19 -2.14
C GLY A 22 -7.73 -0.83 -2.33
N SER A 23 -8.40 -1.21 -1.24
CA SER A 23 -9.80 -1.69 -1.28
C SER A 23 -10.80 -0.64 -1.79
N PHE A 24 -10.47 0.65 -1.66
CA PHE A 24 -11.27 1.77 -2.16
C PHE A 24 -10.90 2.18 -3.59
N ASN A 25 -10.07 1.40 -4.28
CA ASN A 25 -9.56 1.71 -5.63
C ASN A 25 -8.78 3.04 -5.68
N SER A 26 -8.19 3.44 -4.56
CA SER A 26 -7.43 4.69 -4.43
C SER A 26 -6.19 4.69 -5.30
N PHE A 27 -5.79 5.88 -5.74
CA PHE A 27 -4.64 6.08 -6.64
C PHE A 27 -3.49 6.82 -5.94
N LEU A 28 -3.79 7.80 -5.11
CA LEU A 28 -2.79 8.49 -4.30
C LEU A 28 -3.50 9.04 -3.07
N THR A 29 -2.99 8.70 -1.90
CA THR A 29 -3.48 9.25 -0.63
C THR A 29 -2.32 9.89 0.10
N SER A 30 -2.57 11.05 0.73
CA SER A 30 -1.63 11.66 1.67
C SER A 30 -2.06 11.31 3.09
N PRO A 31 -1.47 10.27 3.72
CA PRO A 31 -1.88 9.84 5.04
C PRO A 31 -1.41 10.83 6.13
N ILE A 32 -2.18 10.94 7.20
CA ILE A 32 -1.83 11.71 8.40
C ILE A 32 -1.27 10.75 9.45
N ILE A 33 -0.11 11.10 10.01
CA ILE A 33 0.54 10.31 11.06
C ILE A 33 -0.30 10.36 12.35
N ASN A 34 -0.67 9.19 12.87
CA ASN A 34 -1.27 9.09 14.20
C ASN A 34 -0.18 9.18 15.27
N GLN A 35 -0.16 10.27 16.05
CA GLN A 35 0.86 10.47 17.08
C GLN A 35 0.69 9.46 18.22
N PRO A 36 1.77 8.93 18.81
CA PRO A 36 3.19 9.33 18.68
C PRO A 36 3.98 8.58 17.59
N ASN A 37 3.33 7.92 16.64
CA ASN A 37 4.03 7.18 15.59
C ASN A 37 4.88 8.14 14.75
N VAL A 38 5.98 7.64 14.20
CA VAL A 38 6.94 8.47 13.42
C VAL A 38 6.79 8.31 11.91
N ALA A 39 6.03 7.31 11.47
CA ALA A 39 5.79 7.03 10.07
C ALA A 39 4.43 6.37 9.84
N ILE A 40 3.88 6.59 8.64
CA ILE A 40 2.72 5.88 8.12
C ILE A 40 3.00 5.42 6.70
N LEU A 41 2.68 4.16 6.41
CA LEU A 41 2.70 3.59 5.06
C LEU A 41 1.27 3.49 4.54
N SER A 42 0.99 4.10 3.39
CA SER A 42 -0.28 3.94 2.69
C SER A 42 -0.08 3.02 1.50
N THR A 43 -0.90 1.97 1.38
CA THR A 43 -0.94 1.10 0.19
C THR A 43 -2.19 1.43 -0.61
N GLU A 44 -2.03 1.79 -1.87
CA GLU A 44 -3.16 2.11 -2.76
C GLU A 44 -3.57 0.90 -3.60
N SER A 45 -4.34 1.13 -4.66
CA SER A 45 -4.85 0.05 -5.49
C SER A 45 -3.76 -0.58 -6.34
N VAL A 46 -3.88 -1.88 -6.59
CA VAL A 46 -3.04 -2.60 -7.55
C VAL A 46 -3.80 -2.72 -8.87
N LYS A 47 -3.22 -2.24 -9.98
CA LYS A 47 -3.82 -2.41 -11.31
C LYS A 47 -2.83 -2.95 -12.33
N LYS A 48 -3.39 -3.57 -13.37
CA LYS A 48 -2.65 -4.02 -14.55
C LYS A 48 -2.21 -2.83 -15.39
N ARG A 49 -0.91 -2.72 -15.66
CA ARG A 49 -0.33 -1.66 -16.49
C ARG A 49 0.66 -2.24 -17.51
N PRO A 50 0.70 -1.70 -18.73
CA PRO A 50 1.77 -2.01 -19.68
C PRO A 50 3.08 -1.44 -19.15
N VAL A 51 4.11 -2.28 -19.11
CA VAL A 51 5.48 -1.90 -18.80
C VAL A 51 6.40 -2.42 -19.90
N VAL A 52 7.47 -1.66 -20.16
CA VAL A 52 8.54 -2.11 -21.03
C VAL A 52 9.47 -3.00 -20.23
N LEU A 53 9.88 -4.12 -20.83
CA LEU A 53 10.86 -5.05 -20.32
C LEU A 53 12.01 -5.15 -21.33
N GLU A 54 13.23 -5.08 -20.83
CA GLU A 54 14.44 -5.37 -21.59
C GLU A 54 14.69 -6.89 -21.59
N MET A 55 14.87 -7.47 -22.78
CA MET A 55 15.14 -8.89 -22.97
C MET A 55 16.64 -9.17 -22.98
N ASP A 56 17.03 -10.44 -22.77
CA ASP A 56 18.45 -10.86 -22.73
C ASP A 56 19.19 -10.58 -24.06
N ASP A 57 18.48 -10.46 -25.18
CA ASP A 57 19.02 -10.12 -26.50
C ASP A 57 19.11 -8.60 -26.75
N GLY A 58 18.79 -7.78 -25.75
CA GLY A 58 18.80 -6.32 -25.81
C GLY A 58 17.58 -5.71 -26.50
N SER A 59 16.55 -6.50 -26.84
CA SER A 59 15.30 -5.99 -27.40
C SER A 59 14.29 -5.58 -26.31
N ASP A 60 13.43 -4.61 -26.65
CA ASP A 60 12.33 -4.17 -25.78
C ASP A 60 11.04 -4.94 -26.08
N SER A 61 10.30 -5.30 -25.03
CA SER A 61 8.99 -5.92 -25.10
C SER A 61 7.99 -5.26 -24.16
N ILE A 62 6.71 -5.19 -24.56
CA ILE A 62 5.63 -4.70 -23.70
C ILE A 62 4.93 -5.88 -23.04
N ALA A 63 4.91 -5.88 -21.71
CA ALA A 63 4.16 -6.85 -20.92
C ALA A 63 3.21 -6.17 -19.94
N ILE A 64 2.14 -6.87 -19.57
CA ILE A 64 1.22 -6.39 -18.54
C ILE A 64 1.70 -6.88 -17.17
N ARG A 65 1.91 -5.95 -16.23
CA ARG A 65 2.26 -6.24 -14.83
C ARG A 65 1.25 -5.63 -13.87
N HIS A 66 1.12 -6.25 -12.69
CA HIS A 66 0.42 -5.64 -11.57
C HIS A 66 1.36 -4.61 -10.93
N LEU A 67 0.94 -3.34 -10.91
CA LEU A 67 1.64 -2.26 -10.23
C LEU A 67 0.75 -1.69 -9.13
N GLU A 68 1.37 -1.40 -7.99
CA GLU A 68 0.78 -0.60 -6.93
C GLU A 68 0.83 0.88 -7.33
N TYR A 69 -0.16 1.65 -6.88
CA TYR A 69 -0.20 3.11 -7.02
C TYR A 69 0.19 3.82 -5.72
#